data_AF-A0A7X7RPR9-F1
#
_entry.id   AF-A0A7X7RPR9-F1
#
_cell.length_a   1.000
_cell.length_b   1.000
_cell.length_c   1.000
_cell.angle_alpha   90.00
_cell.angle_beta   90.00
_cell.angle_gamma   90.00
#
_symmetry.space_group_name_H-M   'P 1'
#
loop_
_entity.id
_entity.type
_entity.pdbx_description
1 polymer ?
#
loop_
_entity_poly.entity_id
_entity_poly.type
_entity_poly.pdbx_seq_one_letter_code
_entity_poly.pdbx_strand_id
1 'polypeptide(L)'
;MNILIAVIAGYVLLAIGIFTIIHFACKKSKKAVWGLIPLVTGGLILFIVTLMSIGQFLETSKNLLPSFKKEIDHVSGCNFTGDDSSFLKLNEDGTFIWYKYKEEQELTDDYASGNYFIYIGDHAIDFIEYKLPHLKCNRNLQIEMLKIAEVDISDYYCLVLRDVTGNIDGNHDDIVSHVQYYGFYCEGDCLALINMENGTYTYMTKEE
;
A
#
# COMPACT_ATOMS: atom_id res chain seq x y z
N MET A 1 5.38 -17.74 6.20
CA MET A 1 6.06 -19.01 5.81
C MET A 1 5.94 -19.15 4.29
N ASN A 2 7.03 -18.97 3.56
CA ASN A 2 7.02 -18.80 2.10
C ASN A 2 6.47 -20.04 1.39
N ILE A 3 5.42 -19.88 0.60
CA ILE A 3 4.83 -20.91 -0.28
C ILE A 3 5.91 -21.60 -1.13
N LEU A 4 6.93 -20.84 -1.55
CA LEU A 4 8.09 -21.34 -2.27
C LEU A 4 8.86 -22.44 -1.51
N ILE A 5 9.04 -22.29 -0.20
CA ILE A 5 9.76 -23.26 0.64
C ILE A 5 8.94 -24.56 0.76
N ALA A 6 7.61 -24.45 0.88
CA ALA A 6 6.72 -25.61 0.95
C ALA A 6 6.72 -26.40 -0.37
N VAL A 7 6.74 -25.71 -1.51
CA VAL A 7 6.83 -26.34 -2.84
C VAL A 7 8.17 -27.07 -3.00
N ILE A 8 9.30 -26.41 -2.65
CA ILE A 8 10.64 -27.02 -2.75
C ILE A 8 10.74 -28.26 -1.84
N ALA A 9 10.24 -28.18 -0.61
CA ALA A 9 10.23 -29.31 0.33
C ALA A 9 9.41 -30.50 -0.20
N GLY A 10 8.27 -30.24 -0.85
CA GLY A 10 7.45 -31.27 -1.48
C GLY A 10 8.19 -32.03 -2.59
N TYR A 11 8.94 -31.32 -3.45
CA TYR A 11 9.72 -31.95 -4.52
C TYR A 11 10.88 -32.81 -4.00
N VAL A 12 11.57 -32.36 -2.95
CA VAL A 12 12.66 -33.13 -2.33
C VAL A 12 12.15 -34.46 -1.77
N LEU A 13 11.00 -34.45 -1.09
CA LEU A 13 10.40 -35.67 -0.54
C LEU A 13 9.95 -36.64 -1.65
N LEU A 14 9.42 -36.12 -2.75
CA LEU A 14 9.00 -36.93 -3.90
C LEU A 14 10.20 -37.58 -4.61
N ALA A 15 11.31 -36.84 -4.76
CA ALA A 15 12.56 -37.37 -5.33
C ALA A 15 13.17 -38.48 -4.46
N ILE A 16 13.16 -38.34 -3.13
CA ILE A 16 13.61 -39.37 -2.19
C ILE A 16 12.73 -40.63 -2.30
N GLY A 17 11.41 -40.46 -2.41
CA GLY A 17 10.46 -41.56 -2.62
C GLY A 17 10.73 -42.35 -3.91
N ILE A 18 10.98 -41.66 -5.02
CA ILE A 18 11.32 -42.32 -6.30
C ILE A 18 12.67 -43.05 -6.20
N PHE A 19 13.69 -42.42 -5.59
CA PHE A 19 15.01 -43.02 -5.45
C PHE A 19 14.98 -44.30 -4.60
N THR A 20 14.23 -44.31 -3.51
CA THR A 20 14.07 -45.51 -2.66
C THR A 20 13.34 -46.64 -3.38
N ILE A 21 12.31 -46.34 -4.18
CA ILE A 21 11.59 -47.33 -5.00
C ILE A 21 12.52 -47.93 -6.07
N ILE A 22 13.29 -47.10 -6.76
CA ILE A 22 14.26 -47.54 -7.78
C ILE A 22 15.34 -48.42 -7.14
N HIS A 23 15.91 -47.99 -6.01
CA HIS A 23 16.94 -48.76 -5.30
C HIS A 23 16.42 -50.14 -4.86
N PHE A 24 15.18 -50.21 -4.39
CA PHE A 24 14.55 -51.47 -3.99
C PHE A 24 14.25 -52.38 -5.19
N ALA A 25 13.80 -51.81 -6.32
CA ALA A 25 13.51 -52.55 -7.55
C ALA A 25 14.78 -53.11 -8.22
N CYS A 26 15.87 -52.35 -8.24
CA CYS A 26 17.16 -52.77 -8.80
C CYS A 26 17.80 -53.93 -8.03
N LYS A 27 17.52 -54.08 -6.72
CA LYS A 27 18.07 -55.16 -5.88
C LYS A 27 17.53 -56.54 -6.23
N LYS A 28 16.38 -56.66 -6.92
CA LYS A 28 15.63 -57.94 -7.01
C LYS A 28 15.62 -58.66 -8.37
N SER A 29 16.04 -58.07 -9.50
CA SER A 29 16.03 -58.80 -10.79
C SER A 29 16.73 -58.06 -11.95
N LYS A 30 17.57 -58.77 -12.72
CA LYS A 30 18.15 -58.29 -14.00
C LYS A 30 17.10 -58.07 -15.11
N LYS A 31 15.87 -58.59 -14.96
CA LYS A 31 14.74 -58.36 -15.89
C LYS A 31 13.86 -57.15 -15.50
N ALA A 32 14.04 -56.58 -14.30
CA ALA A 32 13.25 -55.43 -13.83
C ALA A 32 13.65 -54.10 -14.48
N VAL A 33 14.83 -54.03 -15.10
CA VAL A 33 15.40 -52.81 -15.70
C VAL A 33 14.51 -52.28 -16.85
N TRP A 34 13.92 -53.15 -17.66
CA TRP A 34 13.08 -52.75 -18.80
C TRP A 34 11.72 -52.16 -18.39
N GLY A 35 11.17 -52.57 -17.25
CA GLY A 35 9.93 -52.02 -16.70
C GLY A 35 10.10 -50.66 -16.00
N LEU A 36 11.33 -50.27 -15.68
CA LEU A 36 11.66 -48.99 -15.06
C LEU A 36 11.88 -47.86 -16.08
N ILE A 37 12.18 -48.19 -17.34
CA ILE A 37 12.43 -47.20 -18.40
C ILE A 37 11.22 -46.27 -18.60
N PRO A 38 9.96 -46.75 -18.71
CA PRO A 38 8.79 -45.88 -18.84
C PRO A 38 8.55 -45.00 -17.61
N LEU A 39 8.93 -45.48 -16.42
CA LEU A 39 8.77 -44.74 -15.16
C LEU A 39 9.77 -43.59 -15.06
N VAL A 40 11.02 -43.84 -15.47
CA VAL A 40 12.09 -42.83 -15.48
C VAL A 40 11.85 -41.80 -16.59
N THR A 41 11.44 -42.23 -17.79
CA THR A 41 11.13 -41.30 -18.88
C THR A 41 9.86 -40.50 -18.61
N GLY A 42 8.81 -41.11 -18.04
CA GLY A 42 7.61 -40.40 -17.62
C GLY A 42 7.87 -39.38 -16.50
N GLY A 43 8.70 -39.74 -15.52
CA GLY A 43 9.13 -38.81 -14.47
C GLY A 43 9.95 -37.63 -15.01
N LEU A 44 10.85 -37.87 -15.98
CA LEU A 44 11.64 -36.82 -16.61
C LEU A 44 10.76 -35.83 -17.39
N ILE A 45 9.77 -36.34 -18.13
CA ILE A 45 8.82 -35.50 -18.88
C ILE A 45 8.00 -34.64 -17.91
N LEU A 46 7.48 -35.21 -16.82
CA LEU A 46 6.72 -34.47 -15.82
C LEU A 46 7.57 -33.38 -15.15
N PHE A 47 8.84 -33.67 -14.86
CA PHE A 47 9.79 -32.71 -14.31
C PHE A 47 10.09 -31.55 -15.27
N ILE A 48 10.26 -31.85 -16.56
CA ILE A 48 10.51 -30.83 -17.58
C ILE A 48 9.28 -29.93 -17.76
N VAL A 49 8.07 -30.50 -17.78
CA VAL A 49 6.82 -29.73 -17.91
C VAL A 49 6.62 -28.82 -16.69
N THR A 50 6.87 -29.32 -15.48
CA THR A 50 6.75 -28.50 -14.25
C THR A 50 7.77 -27.37 -14.20
N LEU A 51 9.02 -27.59 -14.63
CA LEU A 51 10.01 -26.53 -14.74
C LEU A 51 9.60 -25.45 -15.75
N MET A 52 9.04 -25.84 -16.90
CA MET A 52 8.52 -24.88 -17.88
C MET A 52 7.35 -24.06 -17.31
N SER A 53 6.42 -24.69 -16.60
CA SER A 53 5.30 -23.99 -15.96
C SER A 53 5.76 -23.01 -14.86
N ILE A 54 6.79 -23.37 -14.08
CA ILE A 54 7.39 -22.47 -13.09
C ILE A 54 8.08 -21.29 -13.78
N GLY A 55 8.82 -21.53 -14.86
CA GLY A 55 9.47 -20.47 -15.65
C GLY A 55 8.47 -19.47 -16.19
N GLN A 56 7.39 -19.95 -16.81
CA GLN A 56 6.28 -19.12 -17.28
C GLN A 56 5.63 -18.33 -16.15
N PHE A 57 5.36 -18.98 -15.01
CA PHE A 57 4.80 -18.30 -13.84
C PHE A 57 5.72 -17.19 -13.31
N LEU A 58 7.04 -17.44 -13.23
CA LEU A 58 8.01 -16.44 -12.79
C LEU A 58 8.09 -15.27 -13.77
N GLU A 59 8.07 -15.52 -15.06
CA GLU A 59 8.09 -14.48 -16.09
C GLU A 59 6.80 -13.65 -16.10
N THR A 60 5.65 -14.32 -16.00
CA THR A 60 4.35 -13.67 -15.80
C THR A 60 4.33 -12.87 -14.49
N SER A 61 4.91 -13.36 -13.40
CA SER A 61 4.99 -12.62 -12.13
C SER A 61 5.90 -11.38 -12.20
N LYS A 62 6.99 -11.43 -12.97
CA LYS A 62 7.85 -10.26 -13.21
C LYS A 62 7.14 -9.19 -14.04
N ASN A 63 6.28 -9.60 -14.97
CA ASN A 63 5.48 -8.70 -15.80
C ASN A 63 4.19 -8.23 -15.09
N LEU A 64 3.76 -8.93 -14.04
CA LEU A 64 2.59 -8.61 -13.21
C LEU A 64 2.92 -7.86 -11.94
N LEU A 65 4.19 -7.83 -11.51
CA LEU A 65 4.63 -6.82 -10.57
C LEU A 65 4.59 -5.50 -11.36
N PRO A 66 3.58 -4.61 -11.15
CA PRO A 66 3.74 -3.25 -11.61
C PRO A 66 5.11 -2.80 -11.08
N SER A 67 5.87 -2.08 -11.90
CA SER A 67 7.08 -1.42 -11.40
C SER A 67 6.67 -0.72 -10.11
N PHE A 68 7.08 -1.25 -8.96
CA PHE A 68 6.78 -0.67 -7.67
C PHE A 68 7.56 0.64 -7.65
N LYS A 69 6.96 1.68 -8.24
CA LYS A 69 7.41 3.05 -8.13
C LYS A 69 7.28 3.30 -6.64
N LYS A 70 8.43 3.41 -5.97
CA LYS A 70 8.48 3.68 -4.55
C LYS A 70 7.63 4.92 -4.30
N GLU A 71 6.56 4.79 -3.52
CA GLU A 71 5.76 5.93 -3.07
C GLU A 71 6.69 6.86 -2.27
N ILE A 72 6.79 8.12 -2.71
CA ILE A 72 7.61 9.13 -2.05
C ILE A 72 6.66 9.98 -1.23
N ASP A 73 6.89 10.01 0.09
CA ASP A 73 6.16 10.89 1.00
C ASP A 73 6.77 12.30 0.94
N HIS A 74 6.00 13.24 0.39
CA HIS A 74 6.39 14.66 0.27
C HIS A 74 5.81 15.54 1.38
N VAL A 75 5.04 14.95 2.30
CA VAL A 75 4.09 15.66 3.17
C VAL A 75 4.47 15.53 4.65
N SER A 76 4.93 14.36 5.09
CA SER A 76 5.40 14.18 6.47
C SER A 76 6.58 15.10 6.79
N GLY A 77 6.62 15.64 8.01
CA GLY A 77 7.68 16.56 8.45
C GLY A 77 7.57 17.98 7.87
N CYS A 78 6.52 18.29 7.11
CA CYS A 78 6.36 19.56 6.42
C CYS A 78 5.31 20.46 7.08
N ASN A 79 5.41 21.76 6.78
CA ASN A 79 4.45 22.77 7.18
C ASN A 79 3.72 23.30 5.94
N PHE A 80 2.45 23.64 6.10
CA PHE A 80 1.60 24.12 5.02
C PHE A 80 0.76 25.30 5.47
N THR A 81 0.60 26.30 4.61
CA THR A 81 -0.32 27.42 4.81
C THR A 81 -1.50 27.25 3.85
N GLY A 82 -2.71 27.23 4.40
CA GLY A 82 -3.96 27.23 3.67
C GLY A 82 -4.23 28.56 2.98
N ASP A 83 -5.02 28.53 1.92
CA ASP A 83 -5.58 29.73 1.26
C ASP A 83 -6.47 30.57 2.19
N ASP A 84 -7.07 29.94 3.20
CA ASP A 84 -7.79 30.56 4.30
C ASP A 84 -6.89 31.14 5.41
N SER A 85 -5.56 31.16 5.19
CA SER A 85 -4.53 31.54 6.16
C SER A 85 -4.38 30.59 7.36
N SER A 86 -5.04 29.43 7.35
CA SER A 86 -4.79 28.39 8.34
C SER A 86 -3.39 27.79 8.17
N PHE A 87 -2.87 27.19 9.22
CA PHE A 87 -1.52 26.62 9.19
C PHE A 87 -1.52 25.19 9.72
N LEU A 88 -1.08 24.26 8.87
CA LEU A 88 -0.96 22.85 9.19
C LEU A 88 0.51 22.47 9.33
N LYS A 89 0.87 21.95 10.50
CA LYS A 89 2.17 21.38 10.82
C LYS A 89 2.03 19.86 10.94
N LEU A 90 2.81 19.13 10.14
CA LEU A 90 2.90 17.66 10.20
C LEU A 90 4.29 17.28 10.69
N ASN A 91 4.39 16.79 11.92
CA ASN A 91 5.68 16.43 12.53
C ASN A 91 6.16 15.05 12.06
N GLU A 92 7.48 14.84 11.99
CA GLU A 92 8.05 13.54 11.61
C GLU A 92 7.65 12.37 12.53
N ASP A 93 7.22 12.66 13.77
CA ASP A 93 6.76 11.66 14.73
C ASP A 93 5.31 11.20 14.51
N GLY A 94 4.64 11.71 13.48
CA GLY A 94 3.26 11.37 13.16
C GLY A 94 2.22 12.18 13.94
N THR A 95 2.63 13.27 14.60
CA THR A 95 1.69 14.21 15.24
C THR A 95 1.44 15.43 14.35
N PHE A 96 0.27 16.06 14.49
CA PHE A 96 -0.06 17.29 13.76
C PHE A 96 -0.51 18.40 14.70
N ILE A 97 -0.37 19.63 14.23
CA ILE A 97 -1.05 20.80 14.78
C ILE A 97 -1.59 21.63 13.62
N TRP A 98 -2.86 22.00 13.68
CA TRP A 98 -3.55 22.84 12.72
C TRP A 98 -4.06 24.09 13.44
N TYR A 99 -3.50 25.25 13.10
CA TYR A 99 -3.92 26.55 13.61
C TYR A 99 -4.93 27.18 12.65
N LYS A 100 -5.94 27.84 13.21
CA LYS A 100 -6.96 28.57 12.44
C LYS A 100 -6.34 29.72 11.64
N TYR A 101 -5.35 30.42 12.21
CA TYR A 101 -4.53 31.40 11.50
C TYR A 101 -3.03 31.18 11.70
N LYS A 102 -2.21 31.48 10.68
CA LYS A 102 -0.75 31.30 10.72
C LYS A 102 -0.09 32.10 11.85
N GLU A 103 -0.58 33.30 12.14
CA GLU A 103 -0.07 34.16 13.19
C GLU A 103 -0.30 33.60 14.61
N GLU A 104 -1.22 32.65 14.78
CA GLU A 104 -1.57 32.05 16.08
C GLU A 104 -0.60 30.96 16.53
N GLN A 105 0.38 30.59 15.70
CA GLN A 105 1.51 29.74 16.12
C GLN A 105 2.20 30.28 17.38
N GLU A 106 2.17 31.59 17.58
CA GLU A 106 2.80 32.27 18.72
C GLU A 106 1.86 32.48 19.91
N LEU A 107 0.55 32.26 19.74
CA LEU A 107 -0.48 32.67 20.70
C LEU A 107 -1.15 31.52 21.44
N THR A 108 -0.93 30.26 21.03
CA THR A 108 -1.48 29.03 21.66
C THR A 108 -3.02 28.96 21.76
N ASP A 109 -3.71 29.88 21.08
CA ASP A 109 -5.15 29.91 20.94
C ASP A 109 -5.53 29.38 19.54
N ASP A 110 -6.78 28.91 19.39
CA ASP A 110 -7.38 28.51 18.11
C ASP A 110 -6.60 27.44 17.30
N TYR A 111 -6.34 26.30 17.93
CA TYR A 111 -5.68 25.16 17.30
C TYR A 111 -6.38 23.84 17.52
N ALA A 112 -6.16 22.91 16.59
CA ALA A 112 -6.43 21.49 16.70
C ALA A 112 -5.11 20.70 16.60
N SER A 113 -4.98 19.61 17.33
CA SER A 113 -3.77 18.79 17.35
C SER A 113 -4.11 17.33 17.58
N GLY A 114 -3.20 16.42 17.22
CA GLY A 114 -3.43 14.99 17.39
C GLY A 114 -2.42 14.16 16.60
N ASN A 115 -2.84 12.97 16.18
CA ASN A 115 -2.04 12.07 15.35
C ASN A 115 -2.49 12.13 13.89
N TYR A 116 -1.57 11.93 12.95
CA TYR A 116 -1.90 11.83 11.54
C TYR A 116 -1.36 10.55 10.89
N PHE A 117 -2.04 10.10 9.84
CA PHE A 117 -1.62 9.01 8.98
C PHE A 117 -1.72 9.44 7.53
N ILE A 118 -0.73 9.06 6.73
CA ILE A 118 -0.70 9.31 5.30
C ILE A 118 -0.71 7.99 4.56
N TYR A 119 -1.59 7.90 3.56
CA TYR A 119 -1.60 6.85 2.57
C TYR A 119 -1.36 7.51 1.20
N ILE A 120 -0.56 6.86 0.35
CA ILE A 120 -0.14 7.40 -0.95
C ILE A 120 -0.55 6.40 -2.03
N GLY A 121 -0.90 6.90 -3.22
CA GLY A 121 -1.18 6.09 -4.41
C GLY A 121 -2.16 4.93 -4.20
N ASP A 122 -1.73 3.73 -4.56
CA ASP A 122 -2.58 2.54 -4.46
C ASP A 122 -2.99 2.27 -3.00
N HIS A 123 -2.13 2.57 -2.02
CA HIS A 123 -2.47 2.47 -0.61
C HIS A 123 -3.54 3.48 -0.19
N ALA A 124 -3.54 4.70 -0.76
CA ALA A 124 -4.62 5.66 -0.55
C ALA A 124 -5.94 5.14 -1.13
N ILE A 125 -5.92 4.57 -2.33
CA ILE A 125 -7.10 3.99 -2.97
C ILE A 125 -7.71 2.87 -2.13
N ASP A 126 -6.87 1.92 -1.69
CA ASP A 126 -7.29 0.79 -0.87
C ASP A 126 -7.83 1.23 0.48
N PHE A 127 -7.23 2.26 1.09
CA PHE A 127 -7.72 2.80 2.35
C PHE A 127 -9.13 3.37 2.19
N ILE A 128 -9.35 4.21 1.18
CA ILE A 128 -10.65 4.82 0.91
C ILE A 128 -11.70 3.74 0.60
N GLU A 129 -11.38 2.78 -0.27
CA GLU A 129 -12.33 1.73 -0.68
C GLU A 129 -12.71 0.80 0.48
N TYR A 130 -11.72 0.32 1.25
CA TYR A 130 -11.94 -0.75 2.22
C TYR A 130 -12.12 -0.28 3.66
N LYS A 131 -11.58 0.89 4.03
CA LYS A 131 -11.69 1.43 5.39
C LYS A 131 -12.75 2.52 5.50
N LEU A 132 -13.14 3.16 4.39
CA LEU A 132 -14.17 4.21 4.37
C LEU A 132 -15.35 3.86 3.44
N PRO A 133 -15.99 2.67 3.59
CA PRO A 133 -17.02 2.21 2.65
C PRO A 133 -18.27 3.11 2.61
N HIS A 134 -18.50 3.92 3.64
CA HIS A 134 -19.62 4.86 3.72
C HIS A 134 -19.52 5.99 2.66
N LEU A 135 -18.32 6.30 2.17
CA LEU A 135 -18.09 7.28 1.12
C LEU A 135 -18.49 6.77 -0.27
N LYS A 136 -18.75 5.46 -0.42
CA LYS A 136 -19.13 4.82 -1.69
C LYS A 136 -18.15 5.12 -2.85
N CYS A 137 -16.89 5.41 -2.52
CA CYS A 137 -15.85 5.76 -3.46
C CYS A 137 -14.96 4.53 -3.76
N ASN A 138 -15.32 3.77 -4.79
CA ASN A 138 -14.54 2.59 -5.20
C ASN A 138 -13.32 2.97 -6.07
N ARG A 139 -12.38 2.05 -6.24
CA ARG A 139 -11.18 2.25 -7.07
C ARG A 139 -11.46 2.78 -8.48
N ASN A 140 -12.48 2.30 -9.17
CA ASN A 140 -12.75 2.76 -10.53
C ASN A 140 -13.08 4.25 -10.57
N LEU A 141 -13.87 4.73 -9.62
CA LEU A 141 -14.20 6.15 -9.49
C LEU A 141 -12.95 6.98 -9.18
N GLN A 142 -12.11 6.51 -8.25
CA GLN A 142 -10.87 7.20 -7.87
C GLN A 142 -9.88 7.29 -9.05
N ILE A 143 -9.72 6.21 -9.82
CA ILE A 143 -8.88 6.19 -11.02
C ILE A 143 -9.46 7.10 -12.12
N GLU A 144 -10.78 7.19 -12.26
CA GLU A 144 -11.41 8.13 -13.19
C GLU A 144 -11.16 9.59 -12.78
N MET A 145 -11.27 9.90 -11.49
CA MET A 145 -10.96 11.23 -10.94
C MET A 145 -9.50 11.62 -11.20
N LEU A 146 -8.55 10.71 -10.96
CA LEU A 146 -7.13 10.93 -11.24
C LEU A 146 -6.87 11.26 -12.72
N LYS A 147 -7.54 10.55 -13.63
CA LYS A 147 -7.44 10.81 -15.07
C LYS A 147 -8.00 12.17 -15.47
N ILE A 148 -9.15 12.55 -14.91
CA ILE A 148 -9.78 13.86 -15.17
C ILE A 148 -8.90 15.00 -14.64
N ALA A 149 -8.29 14.80 -13.47
CA ALA A 149 -7.38 15.76 -12.85
C ALA A 149 -5.99 15.80 -13.51
N GLU A 150 -5.70 14.87 -14.41
CA GLU A 150 -4.38 14.69 -15.04
C GLU A 150 -3.24 14.50 -14.01
N VAL A 151 -3.53 13.82 -12.90
CA VAL A 151 -2.59 13.58 -11.78
C VAL A 151 -2.07 12.13 -11.80
N ASP A 152 -0.77 11.94 -11.56
CA ASP A 152 -0.16 10.61 -11.40
C ASP A 152 -0.65 9.97 -10.09
N ILE A 153 -0.86 8.65 -10.11
CA ILE A 153 -1.29 7.94 -8.90
C ILE A 153 -0.29 8.10 -7.74
N SER A 154 1.02 8.28 -8.01
CA SER A 154 2.01 8.54 -6.95
C SER A 154 1.77 9.80 -6.16
N ASP A 155 0.96 10.71 -6.71
CA ASP A 155 0.67 12.02 -6.16
C ASP A 155 -0.75 12.06 -5.53
N TYR A 156 -1.40 10.90 -5.44
CA TYR A 156 -2.68 10.74 -4.76
C TYR A 156 -2.49 10.47 -3.27
N TYR A 157 -3.13 11.26 -2.42
CA TYR A 157 -2.95 11.21 -0.97
C TYR A 157 -4.28 11.05 -0.24
N CYS A 158 -4.24 10.28 0.85
CA CYS A 158 -5.26 10.32 1.89
C CYS A 158 -4.59 10.68 3.22
N LEU A 159 -4.97 11.83 3.78
CA LEU A 159 -4.53 12.32 5.08
C LEU A 159 -5.63 12.06 6.10
N VAL A 160 -5.29 11.34 7.15
CA VAL A 160 -6.23 11.01 8.23
C VAL A 160 -5.75 11.62 9.53
N LEU A 161 -6.53 12.55 10.08
CA LEU A 161 -6.30 13.14 11.39
C LEU A 161 -7.11 12.37 12.44
N ARG A 162 -6.46 11.96 13.53
CA ARG A 162 -7.05 11.19 14.63
C ARG A 162 -6.70 11.81 15.97
N ASP A 163 -7.48 11.41 16.97
CA ASP A 163 -7.30 11.82 18.36
C ASP A 163 -7.19 13.34 18.46
N VAL A 164 -8.06 14.02 17.69
CA VAL A 164 -8.04 15.46 17.57
C VAL A 164 -8.40 16.06 18.94
N THR A 165 -7.64 17.04 19.37
CA THR A 165 -7.86 17.80 20.60
C THR A 165 -7.44 19.23 20.34
N GLY A 166 -8.10 20.20 20.95
CA GLY A 166 -7.82 21.58 20.59
C GLY A 166 -8.44 22.60 21.53
N ASN A 167 -7.97 23.83 21.36
CA ASN A 167 -8.57 25.01 21.95
C ASN A 167 -9.09 25.85 20.78
N ILE A 168 -10.40 25.90 20.58
CA ILE A 168 -11.02 26.71 19.52
C ILE A 168 -11.96 27.71 20.18
N ASP A 169 -11.77 28.99 19.89
CA ASP A 169 -12.50 30.12 20.45
C ASP A 169 -12.51 30.11 22.00
N GLY A 170 -11.40 29.68 22.61
CA GLY A 170 -11.23 29.60 24.07
C GLY A 170 -11.91 28.42 24.75
N ASN A 171 -12.56 27.52 23.99
CA ASN A 171 -13.19 26.32 24.51
C ASN A 171 -12.23 25.12 24.39
N HIS A 172 -11.92 24.50 25.54
CA HIS A 172 -11.12 23.26 25.60
C HIS A 172 -12.06 22.09 25.38
N ASP A 173 -12.33 21.76 24.12
CA ASP A 173 -13.08 20.56 23.81
C ASP A 173 -12.08 19.40 23.57
N ASP A 174 -12.25 18.31 24.30
CA ASP A 174 -11.76 16.99 23.89
C ASP A 174 -12.58 16.56 22.66
N ILE A 175 -12.31 17.19 21.50
CA ILE A 175 -13.05 16.93 20.26
C ILE A 175 -12.58 15.58 19.72
N VAL A 176 -13.16 14.46 20.19
CA VAL A 176 -12.90 13.12 19.63
C VAL A 176 -13.50 12.96 18.22
N SER A 177 -13.27 13.92 17.33
CA SER A 177 -13.52 13.81 15.90
C SER A 177 -12.30 13.16 15.24
N HIS A 178 -12.56 12.26 14.31
CA HIS A 178 -11.55 11.81 13.36
C HIS A 178 -11.88 12.56 12.07
N VAL A 179 -10.96 13.37 11.55
CA VAL A 179 -11.21 14.11 10.31
C VAL A 179 -10.40 13.46 9.20
N GLN A 180 -11.07 13.01 8.13
CA GLN A 180 -10.42 12.42 6.98
C GLN A 180 -10.42 13.38 5.80
N TYR A 181 -9.28 13.48 5.15
CA TYR A 181 -9.10 14.23 3.92
C TYR A 181 -8.57 13.30 2.82
N TYR A 182 -9.00 13.52 1.58
CA TYR A 182 -8.29 12.98 0.42
C TYR A 182 -8.05 14.08 -0.58
N GLY A 183 -7.04 13.86 -1.41
CA GLY A 183 -6.81 14.70 -2.56
C GLY A 183 -5.43 14.43 -3.12
N PHE A 184 -4.74 15.49 -3.53
CA PHE A 184 -3.55 15.36 -4.36
C PHE A 184 -2.44 16.24 -3.80
N TYR A 185 -1.22 15.73 -3.85
CA TYR A 185 -0.03 16.56 -3.79
C TYR A 185 0.25 17.06 -5.20
N CYS A 186 0.06 18.35 -5.46
CA CYS A 186 0.19 18.89 -6.80
C CYS A 186 1.60 19.45 -7.03
N GLU A 187 1.99 19.61 -8.30
CA GLU A 187 3.20 20.33 -8.67
C GLU A 187 3.23 21.74 -8.05
N GLY A 188 4.41 22.17 -7.58
CA GLY A 188 4.57 23.43 -6.85
C GLY A 188 4.42 23.32 -5.32
N ASP A 189 4.63 22.12 -4.79
CA ASP A 189 4.62 21.82 -3.35
C ASP A 189 3.32 22.24 -2.65
N CYS A 190 2.20 21.76 -3.17
CA CYS A 190 0.88 22.09 -2.63
C CYS A 190 0.01 20.86 -2.39
N LEU A 191 -0.84 20.95 -1.38
CA LEU A 191 -1.84 19.95 -1.01
C LEU A 191 -3.23 20.47 -1.36
N ALA A 192 -3.89 19.82 -2.32
CA ALA A 192 -5.29 20.02 -2.62
C ALA A 192 -6.08 18.92 -1.90
N LEU A 193 -6.79 19.25 -0.82
CA LEU A 193 -7.48 18.30 0.04
C LEU A 193 -8.99 18.57 0.07
N ILE A 194 -9.77 17.50 0.15
CA ILE A 194 -11.21 17.53 0.36
C ILE A 194 -11.49 16.83 1.69
N ASN A 195 -12.16 17.54 2.60
CA ASN A 195 -12.70 16.97 3.81
C ASN A 195 -13.83 15.99 3.44
N MET A 196 -13.69 14.74 3.86
CA MET A 196 -14.61 13.65 3.49
C MET A 196 -15.96 13.69 4.22
N GLU A 197 -16.06 14.43 5.32
CA GLU A 197 -17.29 14.52 6.10
C GLU A 197 -18.22 15.59 5.53
N ASN A 198 -17.69 16.77 5.22
CA ASN A 198 -18.49 17.92 4.78
C ASN A 198 -18.25 18.35 3.32
N GLY A 199 -17.26 17.75 2.64
CA GLY A 199 -16.92 18.06 1.25
C GLY A 199 -16.19 19.39 1.06
N THR A 200 -15.78 20.06 2.13
CA THR A 200 -15.03 21.32 2.05
C THR A 200 -13.67 21.07 1.40
N TYR A 201 -13.36 21.89 0.41
CA TYR A 201 -12.07 21.90 -0.27
C TYR A 201 -11.11 22.85 0.47
N THR A 202 -9.86 22.41 0.62
CA THR A 202 -8.78 23.17 1.21
C THR A 202 -7.57 23.04 0.29
N TYR A 203 -6.95 24.17 -0.04
CA TYR A 203 -5.71 24.20 -0.79
C TYR A 203 -4.62 24.77 0.10
N MET A 204 -3.51 24.05 0.26
CA MET A 204 -2.42 24.44 1.14
C MET A 204 -1.09 24.45 0.40
N THR A 205 -0.30 25.50 0.58
CA THR A 205 1.04 25.62 0.02
C THR A 205 2.08 25.25 1.07
N LYS A 206 3.04 24.41 0.71
CA LYS A 206 4.14 24.03 1.59
C LYS A 206 5.02 25.24 1.87
N GLU A 207 5.43 25.37 3.11
CA GLU A 207 6.42 26.38 3.51
C GLU A 207 7.84 25.89 3.23
N GLU A 208 8.73 26.83 2.87
CA GLU A 208 10.16 26.57 2.67
C GLU A 208 10.91 26.24 3.98
#